data_AF-A0A0X9MEH5-F1
#
_entry.id   AF-A0A0X9MEH5-F1
#
_cell.length_a   1.000
_cell.length_b   1.000
_cell.length_c   1.000
_cell.angle_alpha   90.00
_cell.angle_beta   90.00
_cell.angle_gamma   90.00
#
_symmetry.space_group_name_H-M   'P 1'
#
loop_
_entity.id
_entity.type
_entity.pdbx_description
1 polymer ?
#
loop_
_entity_poly.entity_id
_entity_poly.type
_entity_poly.pdbx_seq_one_letter_code
_entity_poly.pdbx_strand_id
1 'polypeptide(L)'
;KSCDYWRHCSIDGNICDCSGGSLTNCPPGTKLASSSWVASCYNPTDKQSYLISYRDCCGANMSTRCSCLNTEGELPVYRPEFGNDIIWCFGAEDDAMTYHCTV
;
A
#
# COMPACT_ATOMS: atom_id res chain seq x y z
N LYS A 1 -11.20 6.56 -3.39
CA LYS A 1 -11.42 5.09 -3.40
C LYS A 1 -11.52 4.56 -4.83
N SER A 2 -10.53 4.84 -5.67
CA SER A 2 -10.48 4.40 -7.07
C SER A 2 -9.04 4.04 -7.41
N CYS A 3 -8.81 3.00 -8.21
CA CYS A 3 -7.47 2.52 -8.53
C CYS A 3 -6.66 3.51 -9.37
N ASP A 4 -7.32 4.43 -10.07
CA ASP A 4 -6.70 5.51 -10.86
C ASP A 4 -6.38 6.77 -10.03
N TYR A 5 -6.63 6.77 -8.72
CA TYR A 5 -6.18 7.86 -7.86
C TYR A 5 -4.65 7.93 -7.87
N TRP A 6 -4.11 9.13 -8.07
CA TRP A 6 -2.70 9.31 -8.42
C TRP A 6 -1.71 8.71 -7.42
N ARG A 7 -2.01 8.68 -6.11
CA ARG A 7 -1.12 8.07 -5.10
C ARG A 7 -1.11 6.54 -5.15
N HIS A 8 -2.02 5.92 -5.87
CA HIS A 8 -2.11 4.46 -5.99
C HIS A 8 -1.33 3.92 -7.20
N CYS A 9 -0.42 4.71 -7.79
CA CYS A 9 0.27 4.37 -9.03
C CYS A 9 1.07 3.05 -8.99
N SER A 10 1.47 2.57 -7.80
CA SER A 10 2.14 1.28 -7.62
C SER A 10 1.57 0.47 -6.45
N ILE A 11 0.27 0.65 -6.15
CA ILE A 11 -0.41 -0.14 -5.10
C ILE A 11 -0.62 -1.58 -5.57
N ASP A 12 -0.47 -2.55 -4.66
CA ASP A 12 -0.95 -3.92 -4.83
C ASP A 12 -1.88 -4.29 -3.66
N GLY A 13 -2.94 -5.06 -3.96
CA GLY A 13 -3.95 -5.51 -3.01
C GLY A 13 -5.18 -4.59 -2.91
N ASN A 14 -5.41 -3.93 -1.78
CA ASN A 14 -6.66 -3.21 -1.44
C ASN A 14 -6.40 -1.84 -0.82
N ILE A 15 -7.26 -0.86 -1.13
CA ILE A 15 -7.20 0.48 -0.53
C ILE A 15 -7.80 0.48 0.90
N CYS A 16 -7.02 0.86 1.93
CA CYS A 16 -7.47 0.85 3.33
C CYS A 16 -8.67 1.77 3.66
N ASP A 17 -8.84 2.86 2.90
CA ASP A 17 -10.01 3.74 3.00
C ASP A 17 -11.34 3.00 2.71
N CYS A 18 -11.30 1.81 2.12
CA CYS A 18 -12.47 0.99 1.83
C CYS A 18 -12.87 0.03 2.97
N SER A 19 -12.04 -0.15 3.99
CA SER A 19 -12.22 -1.11 5.08
C SER A 19 -12.16 -0.51 6.49
N GLY A 20 -12.37 0.81 6.61
CA GLY A 20 -12.44 1.51 7.90
C GLY A 20 -11.15 2.22 8.31
N GLY A 21 -10.12 2.20 7.45
CA GLY A 21 -8.97 3.09 7.53
C GLY A 21 -9.24 4.42 6.82
N SER A 22 -8.17 5.11 6.44
CA SER A 22 -8.21 6.28 5.56
C SER A 22 -7.14 6.15 4.48
N LEU A 23 -6.91 7.21 3.70
CA LEU A 23 -5.81 7.25 2.73
C LEU A 23 -4.43 7.01 3.36
N THR A 24 -4.23 7.36 4.63
CA THR A 24 -2.92 7.27 5.30
C THR A 24 -2.97 6.64 6.69
N ASN A 25 -4.10 6.05 7.08
CA ASN A 25 -4.28 5.41 8.39
C ASN A 25 -4.87 4.02 8.23
N CYS A 26 -4.37 3.09 9.05
CA CYS A 26 -4.87 1.73 9.08
C CYS A 26 -6.26 1.62 9.73
N PRO A 27 -7.07 0.63 9.31
CA PRO A 27 -8.32 0.29 10.00
C PRO A 27 -8.09 -0.14 11.46
N PRO A 28 -9.04 0.10 12.38
CA PRO A 28 -8.96 -0.40 13.74
C PRO A 28 -8.73 -1.92 13.82
N GLY A 29 -7.84 -2.35 14.71
CA GLY A 29 -7.51 -3.76 14.93
C GLY A 29 -6.44 -4.32 13.99
N THR A 30 -6.07 -3.61 12.93
CA THR A 30 -4.91 -3.95 12.10
C THR A 30 -3.63 -3.30 12.62
N LYS A 31 -2.48 -3.82 12.19
CA LYS A 31 -1.15 -3.40 12.63
C LYS A 31 -0.40 -2.76 11.48
N LEU A 32 -0.01 -1.49 11.64
CA LEU A 32 0.70 -0.76 10.61
C LEU A 32 2.15 -1.23 10.52
N ALA A 33 2.57 -1.74 9.36
CA ALA A 33 3.94 -2.15 9.11
C ALA A 33 4.90 -0.97 9.12
N SER A 34 6.13 -1.11 9.62
CA SER A 34 7.15 -0.05 9.54
C SER A 34 7.93 -0.08 8.23
N SER A 35 7.97 -1.23 7.55
CA SER A 35 8.51 -1.36 6.20
C SER A 35 7.58 -0.82 5.11
N SER A 36 8.14 -0.60 3.91
CA SER A 36 7.41 -0.14 2.73
C SER A 36 8.17 -0.44 1.45
N TRP A 37 7.47 -0.57 0.34
CA TRP A 37 8.01 -0.25 -0.98
C TRP A 37 7.65 1.18 -1.36
N VAL A 38 8.31 1.71 -2.40
CA VAL A 38 8.10 3.08 -2.85
C VAL A 38 7.82 3.16 -4.34
N ALA A 39 7.10 4.21 -4.75
CA ALA A 39 7.01 4.63 -6.14
C ALA A 39 6.99 6.15 -6.26
N SER A 40 7.42 6.67 -7.40
CA SER A 40 7.28 8.08 -7.73
C SER A 40 5.99 8.29 -8.51
N CYS A 41 4.94 8.77 -7.84
CA CYS A 41 3.64 8.98 -8.45
C CYS A 41 3.45 10.44 -8.88
N TYR A 42 3.01 10.62 -10.12
CA TYR A 42 2.71 11.95 -10.68
C TYR A 42 1.35 12.45 -10.20
N ASN A 43 1.32 13.63 -9.56
CA ASN A 43 0.09 14.31 -9.17
C ASN A 43 -0.39 15.25 -10.30
N PRO A 44 -1.52 14.97 -10.98
CA PRO A 44 -1.99 15.80 -12.08
C PRO A 44 -2.48 17.18 -11.64
N THR A 45 -2.76 17.40 -10.36
CA THR A 45 -3.27 18.67 -9.84
C THR A 45 -2.19 19.76 -9.78
N ASP A 46 -1.00 19.43 -9.29
CA ASP A 46 0.13 20.37 -9.14
C ASP A 46 1.30 20.07 -10.09
N LYS A 47 1.18 19.00 -10.89
CA LYS A 47 2.17 18.55 -11.88
C LYS A 47 3.53 18.19 -11.28
N GLN A 48 3.55 17.77 -10.02
CA GLN A 48 4.75 17.29 -9.34
C GLN A 48 4.70 15.77 -9.18
N SER A 49 5.87 15.15 -9.10
CA SER A 49 5.99 13.74 -8.73
C SER A 49 6.38 13.63 -7.25
N TYR A 50 5.64 12.82 -6.51
CA TYR A 50 5.87 12.57 -5.08
C TYR A 50 6.32 11.14 -4.86
N LEU A 51 7.23 10.94 -3.90
CA LEU A 51 7.55 9.61 -3.41
C LEU A 51 6.40 9.15 -2.49
N ILE A 52 5.71 8.09 -2.89
CA ILE A 52 4.72 7.40 -2.07
C ILE A 52 5.42 6.20 -1.45
N SER A 53 5.31 6.08 -0.12
CA SER A 53 5.79 4.94 0.65
C SER A 53 4.57 4.13 1.06
N TYR A 54 4.35 3.03 0.35
CA TYR A 54 3.21 2.16 0.55
C TYR A 54 3.45 1.29 1.76
N ARG A 55 2.53 1.31 2.72
CA ARG A 55 2.65 0.54 3.95
C ARG A 55 1.45 -0.34 4.12
N ASP A 56 1.70 -1.60 4.46
CA ASP A 56 0.61 -2.52 4.70
C ASP A 56 0.06 -2.36 6.10
N CYS A 57 -1.26 -2.47 6.18
CA CYS A 57 -1.99 -2.74 7.41
C CYS A 57 -2.17 -4.25 7.49
N CYS A 58 -1.69 -4.82 8.59
CA CYS A 58 -1.47 -6.26 8.72
C CYS A 58 -2.25 -6.86 9.90
N GLY A 59 -2.25 -8.19 10.04
CA GLY A 59 -2.81 -8.89 11.20
C GLY A 59 -4.33 -9.16 11.10
N ALA A 60 -4.93 -8.90 9.95
CA ALA A 60 -6.30 -9.25 9.63
C ALA A 60 -6.36 -9.94 8.27
N ASN A 61 -7.50 -10.59 7.96
CA ASN A 61 -7.70 -11.16 6.63
C ASN A 61 -7.87 -10.06 5.57
N MET A 62 -7.53 -10.32 4.31
CA MET A 62 -7.64 -9.37 3.20
C MET A 62 -9.02 -8.69 3.18
N SER A 63 -9.05 -7.35 3.03
CA SER A 63 -10.30 -6.59 3.13
C SER A 63 -11.33 -6.89 2.03
N THR A 64 -10.90 -7.44 0.89
CA THR A 64 -11.73 -7.79 -0.30
C THR A 64 -12.54 -6.63 -0.91
N ARG A 65 -12.23 -5.38 -0.55
CA ARG A 65 -12.87 -4.17 -1.11
C ARG A 65 -11.83 -3.31 -1.82
N CYS A 66 -12.23 -2.67 -2.92
CA CYS A 66 -11.36 -1.78 -3.68
C CYS A 66 -10.01 -2.42 -4.03
N SER A 67 -10.07 -3.61 -4.66
CA SER A 67 -8.87 -4.30 -5.11
C SER A 67 -8.24 -3.53 -6.26
N CYS A 68 -6.94 -3.25 -6.16
CA CYS A 68 -6.18 -2.52 -7.15
C CYS A 68 -4.81 -3.16 -7.29
N LEU A 69 -4.32 -3.24 -8.52
CA LEU A 69 -2.95 -3.57 -8.84
C LEU A 69 -2.50 -2.57 -9.90
N ASN A 70 -1.53 -1.75 -9.56
CA ASN A 70 -0.84 -0.86 -10.48
C ASN A 70 0.66 -1.04 -10.31
N THR A 71 1.43 -0.79 -11.36
CA THR A 71 2.86 -1.15 -11.42
C THR A 71 3.70 -0.05 -12.05
N GLU A 72 3.34 1.22 -11.84
CA GLU A 72 4.13 2.35 -12.36
C GLU A 72 5.52 2.38 -11.70
N GLY A 73 6.55 2.06 -12.48
CA GLY A 73 7.93 2.00 -12.00
C GLY A 73 8.23 0.82 -11.07
N GLU A 74 7.34 -0.17 -10.99
CA GLU A 74 7.57 -1.44 -10.28
C GLU A 74 8.77 -2.18 -10.88
N LEU A 75 9.54 -2.88 -10.04
CA LEU A 75 10.70 -3.67 -10.47
C LEU A 75 10.66 -5.07 -9.85
N PRO A 76 11.27 -6.08 -10.51
CA PRO A 76 11.27 -7.44 -10.00
C PRO A 76 11.87 -7.58 -8.60
N VAL A 77 11.52 -8.66 -7.90
CA VAL A 77 11.85 -8.96 -6.48
C VAL A 77 13.33 -8.77 -6.06
N TYR A 78 14.29 -8.85 -6.99
CA TYR A 78 15.71 -8.57 -6.68
C TYR A 78 16.02 -7.07 -6.53
N ARG A 79 15.02 -6.20 -6.71
CA ARG A 79 15.00 -4.75 -6.44
C ARG A 79 13.81 -4.44 -5.52
N PRO A 80 13.81 -4.99 -4.29
CA PRO A 80 12.62 -5.06 -3.44
C PRO A 80 12.08 -3.68 -3.09
N GLU A 81 12.91 -2.63 -3.07
CA GLU A 81 12.46 -1.26 -2.75
C GLU A 81 11.33 -0.76 -3.68
N PHE A 82 11.17 -1.38 -4.85
CA PHE A 82 10.15 -1.08 -5.86
C PHE A 82 9.26 -2.29 -6.21
N GLY A 83 9.44 -3.44 -5.55
CA GLY A 83 8.67 -4.66 -5.83
C GLY A 83 7.43 -4.75 -4.94
N ASN A 84 6.24 -4.79 -5.55
CA ASN A 84 4.97 -4.72 -4.82
C ASN A 84 4.29 -6.08 -4.58
N ASP A 85 4.78 -7.17 -5.18
CA ASP A 85 4.33 -8.54 -4.89
C ASP A 85 4.71 -9.04 -3.48
N ILE A 86 5.61 -8.34 -2.79
CA ILE A 86 6.07 -8.69 -1.43
C ILE A 86 5.02 -8.24 -0.42
N ILE A 87 4.69 -9.08 0.56
CA ILE A 87 3.88 -8.66 1.71
C ILE A 87 4.75 -7.80 2.63
N TRP A 88 4.56 -6.48 2.59
CA TRP A 88 5.38 -5.48 3.27
C TRP A 88 4.94 -5.24 4.72
N CYS A 89 4.65 -6.33 5.44
CA CYS A 89 4.21 -6.32 6.83
C CYS A 89 5.34 -6.26 7.88
N PHE A 90 6.60 -6.15 7.45
CA PHE A 90 7.74 -6.20 8.36
C PHE A 90 7.70 -5.06 9.38
N GLY A 91 7.91 -5.43 10.65
CA GLY A 91 7.90 -4.51 11.78
C GLY A 91 6.52 -3.93 12.11
N ALA A 92 5.43 -4.54 11.66
CA ALA A 92 4.11 -4.38 12.28
C ALA A 92 4.13 -4.95 13.71
N GLU A 93 3.31 -4.39 14.61
CA GLU A 93 3.16 -4.92 15.96
C GLU A 93 2.68 -6.38 15.98
N ASP A 94 2.96 -7.08 17.08
CA ASP A 94 2.51 -8.46 17.33
C ASP A 94 2.94 -9.48 16.24
N ASP A 95 4.05 -9.20 15.55
CA ASP A 95 4.57 -9.99 14.42
C ASP A 95 3.52 -10.24 13.32
N ALA A 96 2.60 -9.28 13.16
CA ALA A 96 1.49 -9.37 12.22
C ALA A 96 1.99 -9.39 10.76
N MET A 97 1.91 -10.56 10.11
CA MET A 97 2.38 -10.78 8.72
C MET A 97 1.28 -11.06 7.70
N THR A 98 0.01 -11.06 8.11
CA THR A 98 -1.12 -11.26 7.19
C THR A 98 -1.58 -9.94 6.59
N TYR A 99 -1.66 -9.87 5.27
CA TYR A 99 -2.09 -8.68 4.52
C TYR A 99 -3.59 -8.38 4.69
N HIS A 100 -3.94 -7.12 5.00
CA HIS A 100 -5.34 -6.64 5.01
C HIS A 100 -5.62 -5.62 3.90
N CYS A 101 -4.82 -4.55 3.83
CA CYS A 101 -4.91 -3.46 2.86
C CYS A 101 -3.61 -2.62 2.90
N THR A 102 -3.46 -1.69 1.96
CA THR A 102 -2.32 -0.76 1.86
C THR A 102 -2.77 0.69 2.00
N VAL A 103 -1.98 1.49 2.72
CA VAL A 103 -2.07 2.97 2.77
C VAL A 103 -1.01 3.62 1.88
#